data_AF-A0A922Z3S4-F1
#
_entry.id   AF-A0A922Z3S4-F1
#
_cell.length_a   1.000
_cell.length_b   1.000
_cell.length_c   1.000
_cell.angle_alpha   90.00
_cell.angle_beta   90.00
_cell.angle_gamma   90.00
#
_symmetry.space_group_name_H-M   'P 1'
#
loop_
_entity.id
_entity.type
_entity.pdbx_description
1 polymer ?
#
loop_
_entity_poly.entity_id
_entity_poly.type
_entity_poly.pdbx_seq_one_letter_code
_entity_poly.pdbx_strand_id
1 'polypeptide(L)'
;IMAQTGEAAFSVERDWRRRGIGGVLFGRLITAARNRGIRTLYMTCLPENAAMRRLAHKFEADLAGGYADVEGVIATGGPTPFTILDEALDTARGFAAMALSLQRRLWRPALFGRSPGA
;
A
#
# COMPACT_ATOMS: atom_id res chain seq x y z
N ILE A 1 27.59 -8.04 5.04
CA ILE A 1 26.26 -8.04 5.70
C ILE A 1 25.36 -7.19 4.82
N MET A 2 24.54 -7.78 3.94
CA MET A 2 23.55 -7.00 3.19
C MET A 2 22.53 -6.48 4.19
N ALA A 3 22.34 -5.17 4.26
CA ALA A 3 21.37 -4.57 5.16
C ALA A 3 19.97 -5.11 4.81
N GLN A 4 19.39 -5.92 5.70
CA GLN A 4 18.03 -6.49 5.55
C GLN A 4 16.97 -5.48 6.00
N THR A 5 17.21 -4.20 5.72
CA THR A 5 16.46 -3.06 6.22
C THR A 5 15.90 -2.26 5.05
N GLY A 6 14.67 -1.76 5.17
CA GLY A 6 14.06 -0.89 4.17
C GLY A 6 13.25 0.22 4.82
N GLU A 7 12.88 1.23 4.04
CA GLU A 7 12.00 2.31 4.48
C GLU A 7 10.60 2.14 3.86
N ALA A 8 9.57 2.35 4.68
CA ALA A 8 8.18 2.27 4.29
C ALA A 8 7.59 3.67 4.08
N ALA A 9 7.25 4.00 2.84
CA ALA A 9 6.56 5.25 2.50
C ALA A 9 5.40 4.99 1.52
N PHE A 10 4.24 5.59 1.79
CA PHE A 10 3.09 5.58 0.90
C PHE A 10 2.22 6.83 1.14
N SER A 11 1.38 7.17 0.17
CA SER A 11 0.44 8.28 0.28
C SER A 11 -0.95 7.87 -0.21
N VAL A 12 -1.97 8.57 0.28
CA VAL A 12 -3.35 8.42 -0.18
C VAL A 12 -3.86 9.81 -0.56
N GLU A 13 -4.32 9.92 -1.80
CA GLU A 13 -4.92 11.13 -2.34
C GLU A 13 -6.14 11.56 -1.53
N ARG A 14 -6.38 12.87 -1.42
CA ARG A 14 -7.35 13.48 -0.49
C ARG A 14 -8.73 12.83 -0.59
N ASP A 15 -9.23 12.63 -1.81
CA ASP A 15 -10.57 12.09 -2.08
C ASP A 15 -10.74 10.62 -1.68
N TRP A 16 -9.62 9.92 -1.48
CA TRP A 16 -9.54 8.50 -1.17
C TRP A 16 -9.17 8.23 0.29
N ARG A 17 -8.90 9.26 1.09
CA ARG A 17 -8.58 9.12 2.52
C ARG A 17 -9.79 8.63 3.31
N ARG A 18 -9.54 8.10 4.52
CA ARG A 18 -10.55 7.62 5.48
C ARG A 18 -11.39 6.43 5.01
N ARG A 19 -11.03 5.79 3.89
CA ARG A 19 -11.68 4.57 3.36
C ARG A 19 -10.92 3.27 3.67
N GLY A 20 -9.99 3.30 4.63
CA GLY A 20 -9.15 2.14 4.99
C GLY A 20 -7.97 1.84 4.06
N ILE A 21 -7.85 2.55 2.94
CA ILE A 21 -6.83 2.31 1.89
C ILE A 21 -5.40 2.34 2.45
N GLY A 22 -5.07 3.30 3.32
CA GLY A 22 -3.73 3.38 3.90
C GLY A 22 -3.32 2.13 4.69
N GLY A 23 -4.28 1.49 5.39
CA GLY A 23 -3.99 0.24 6.10
C GLY A 23 -3.78 -0.94 5.15
N VAL A 24 -4.52 -0.98 4.04
CA VAL A 24 -4.33 -2.01 3.00
C VAL A 24 -2.97 -1.85 2.32
N LEU A 25 -2.61 -0.63 1.94
CA LEU A 25 -1.30 -0.33 1.35
C LEU A 25 -0.17 -0.72 2.32
N PHE A 26 -0.33 -0.41 3.61
CA PHE A 26 0.69 -0.69 4.59
C PHE A 26 0.89 -2.19 4.84
N GLY A 27 -0.20 -2.95 4.95
CA GLY A 27 -0.12 -4.42 5.03
C GLY A 27 0.55 -5.04 3.80
N ARG A 28 0.21 -4.56 2.60
CA ARG A 28 0.87 -5.01 1.35
C ARG A 28 2.36 -4.72 1.36
N LEU A 29 2.77 -3.55 1.85
CA LEU A 29 4.17 -3.16 1.91
C LEU A 29 4.96 -4.05 2.89
N ILE A 30 4.39 -4.40 4.04
CA ILE A 30 5.00 -5.34 5.00
C ILE A 30 5.16 -6.74 4.37
N THR A 31 4.12 -7.26 3.70
CA THR A 31 4.18 -8.55 3.00
C THR A 31 5.24 -8.54 1.89
N ALA A 32 5.27 -7.48 1.09
CA ALA A 32 6.24 -7.30 0.02
C ALA A 32 7.68 -7.28 0.56
N ALA A 33 7.92 -6.58 1.66
CA ALA A 33 9.22 -6.51 2.34
C ALA A 33 9.64 -7.89 2.88
N ARG A 34 8.74 -8.57 3.59
CA ARG A 34 8.94 -9.94 4.08
C ARG A 34 9.34 -10.91 2.96
N ASN A 35 8.59 -10.92 1.86
CA ASN A 35 8.81 -11.83 0.74
C ASN A 35 10.12 -11.53 -0.02
N ARG A 36 10.61 -10.29 0.08
CA ARG A 36 11.92 -9.85 -0.47
C ARG A 36 13.08 -10.04 0.51
N GLY A 37 12.83 -10.58 1.70
CA GLY A 37 13.87 -10.81 2.72
C GLY A 37 14.28 -9.56 3.50
N ILE A 38 13.55 -8.45 3.38
CA ILE A 38 13.71 -7.27 4.24
C ILE A 38 13.08 -7.64 5.59
N ARG A 39 13.87 -7.62 6.66
CA ARG A 39 13.48 -8.01 8.03
C ARG A 39 13.01 -6.86 8.88
N THR A 40 13.48 -5.66 8.57
CA THR A 40 13.16 -4.46 9.34
C THR A 40 12.70 -3.38 8.40
N LEU A 41 11.51 -2.84 8.67
CA LEU A 41 11.02 -1.64 8.01
C LEU A 41 11.07 -0.47 8.98
N TYR A 42 11.64 0.64 8.51
CA TYR A 42 11.59 1.93 9.19
C TYR A 42 10.51 2.80 8.55
N MET A 43 9.86 3.63 9.35
CA MET A 43 9.03 4.71 8.87
C MET A 43 9.32 5.95 9.71
N THR A 44 9.24 7.11 9.08
CA THR A 44 9.27 8.39 9.78
C THR A 44 8.00 9.15 9.45
N CYS A 45 7.33 9.68 10.45
CA CYS A 45 6.17 10.52 10.24
C CYS A 45 6.17 11.75 11.14
N LEU A 46 5.62 12.84 10.62
CA LEU A 46 5.40 14.05 11.41
C LEU A 46 4.43 13.78 12.57
N PRO A 47 4.60 14.42 13.74
CA PRO A 47 3.72 14.23 14.91
C PRO A 47 2.23 14.48 14.62
N GLU A 48 1.95 15.38 13.67
CA GLU A 48 0.60 15.76 13.22
C GLU A 48 -0.04 14.71 12.32
N ASN A 49 0.74 13.74 11.81
CA ASN A 49 0.23 12.66 10.97
C ASN A 49 -0.47 11.59 11.81
N ALA A 50 -1.61 11.97 12.39
CA ALA A 50 -2.45 11.09 13.20
C ALA A 50 -2.93 9.85 12.43
N ALA A 51 -3.00 9.91 11.09
CA ALA A 51 -3.33 8.75 10.28
C ALA A 51 -2.21 7.71 10.29
N MET A 52 -0.96 8.13 10.07
CA MET A 52 0.18 7.22 10.10
C MET A 52 0.46 6.70 11.50
N ARG A 53 0.35 7.54 12.53
CA ARG A 53 0.48 7.10 13.93
C ARG A 53 -0.51 6.00 14.32
N ARG A 54 -1.77 6.11 13.87
CA ARG A 54 -2.78 5.05 14.08
C ARG A 54 -2.41 3.77 13.32
N LEU A 55 -1.83 3.88 12.13
CA LEU A 55 -1.36 2.71 11.39
C LEU A 55 -0.16 2.06 12.07
N ALA A 56 0.82 2.84 12.51
CA ALA A 56 1.96 2.34 13.26
C ALA A 56 1.52 1.57 14.51
N HIS A 57 0.61 2.13 15.31
CA HIS A 57 0.03 1.44 16.46
C HIS A 57 -0.76 0.18 16.06
N LYS A 58 -1.55 0.23 14.98
CA LYS A 58 -2.35 -0.91 14.53
C LYS A 58 -1.49 -2.11 14.11
N PHE A 59 -0.32 -1.85 13.53
CA PHE A 59 0.62 -2.87 13.06
C PHE A 59 1.74 -3.14 14.06
N GLU A 60 1.55 -2.74 15.33
CA GLU A 60 2.47 -3.03 16.43
C GLU A 60 3.91 -2.55 16.14
N ALA A 61 4.04 -1.41 15.47
CA ALA A 61 5.34 -0.78 15.26
C ALA A 61 5.90 -0.26 16.58
N ASP A 62 7.17 -0.54 16.85
CA ASP A 62 7.90 0.08 17.95
C ASP A 62 8.13 1.55 17.61
N LEU A 63 7.42 2.43 18.32
CA LEU A 63 7.49 3.87 18.11
C LEU A 63 8.52 4.49 19.04
N ALA A 64 9.55 5.10 18.47
CA ALA A 64 10.47 5.99 19.17
C ALA A 64 10.09 7.44 18.83
N GLY A 65 9.72 8.23 19.83
CA GLY A 65 9.39 9.64 19.66
C GLY A 65 10.63 10.52 19.68
N GLY A 66 10.89 11.25 18.60
CA GLY A 66 11.80 12.38 18.53
C GLY A 66 11.09 13.72 18.76
N TYR A 67 11.86 14.81 18.88
CA TYR A 67 11.30 16.17 19.03
C TYR A 67 10.62 16.68 17.74
N ALA A 68 11.03 16.19 16.56
CA ALA A 68 10.55 16.68 15.26
C ALA A 68 9.74 15.62 14.48
N ASP A 69 9.94 14.34 14.79
CA ASP A 69 9.39 13.21 14.07
C ASP A 69 9.09 12.02 14.99
N VAL A 70 8.26 11.12 14.49
CA VAL A 70 7.96 9.83 15.12
C VAL A 70 8.54 8.76 14.21
N GLU A 71 9.56 8.07 14.72
CA GLU A 71 10.16 6.91 14.06
C GLU A 71 9.40 5.65 14.47
N GLY A 72 9.08 4.81 13.50
CA GLY A 72 8.45 3.51 13.74
C GLY A 72 9.27 2.39 13.13
N VAL A 73 9.53 1.34 13.90
CA VAL A 73 10.23 0.14 13.45
C VAL A 73 9.27 -1.04 13.43
N ILE A 74 9.25 -1.77 12.32
CA ILE A 74 8.46 -3.00 12.17
C ILE A 74 9.36 -4.18 11.81
N ALA A 75 9.30 -5.23 12.62
CA ALA A 75 9.83 -6.54 12.27
C ALA A 75 8.88 -7.24 11.29
N THR A 76 9.29 -7.40 10.04
CA THR A 76 8.44 -8.00 8.99
C THR A 76 8.35 -9.52 9.13
N GLY A 77 9.29 -10.17 9.82
CA GLY A 77 9.37 -11.62 9.97
C GLY A 77 9.87 -12.37 8.72
N GLY A 78 9.74 -13.71 8.74
CA GLY A 78 10.13 -14.64 7.68
C GLY A 78 9.08 -14.78 6.55
N PRO A 79 9.46 -14.97 5.27
CA PRO A 79 8.50 -15.36 4.24
C PRO A 79 7.88 -16.71 4.59
N THR A 80 6.59 -16.84 4.31
CA THR A 80 5.87 -18.11 4.40
C THR A 80 5.28 -18.44 3.02
N PRO A 81 5.05 -19.72 2.68
CA PRO A 81 4.40 -20.06 1.41
C PRO A 81 3.07 -19.33 1.19
N PHE A 82 2.29 -19.14 2.27
CA PHE A 82 1.02 -18.41 2.23
C PHE A 82 1.18 -16.93 1.92
N THR A 83 2.21 -16.24 2.46
CA THR A 83 2.43 -14.82 2.16
C THR A 83 2.87 -14.58 0.72
N ILE A 84 3.57 -15.54 0.11
CA ILE A 84 3.97 -15.47 -1.31
C ILE A 84 2.74 -15.66 -2.20
N LEU A 85 1.90 -16.66 -1.91
CA LEU A 85 0.66 -16.89 -2.65
C LEU A 85 -0.30 -15.71 -2.54
N ASP A 86 -0.47 -15.14 -1.34
CA ASP A 86 -1.33 -13.99 -1.11
C ASP A 86 -0.85 -12.77 -1.91
N GLU A 87 0.45 -12.44 -1.89
CA GLU A 87 1.02 -11.34 -2.71
C GLU A 87 0.77 -11.56 -4.21
N ALA A 88 0.92 -12.79 -4.70
CA ALA A 88 0.70 -13.12 -6.10
C ALA A 88 -0.77 -12.93 -6.52
N LEU A 89 -1.71 -13.42 -5.71
CA LEU A 89 -3.15 -13.24 -5.95
C LEU A 89 -3.55 -11.77 -5.91
N ASP A 90 -3.03 -11.02 -4.95
CA ASP A 90 -3.31 -9.60 -4.79
C ASP A 90 -2.77 -8.74 -5.93
N THR A 91 -1.60 -9.13 -6.47
CA THR A 91 -1.01 -8.51 -7.66
C THR A 91 -1.86 -8.81 -8.90
N ALA A 92 -2.27 -10.06 -9.09
CA ALA A 92 -3.11 -10.48 -10.21
C ALA A 92 -4.47 -9.74 -10.22
N ARG A 93 -5.13 -9.60 -9.06
CA ARG A 93 -6.38 -8.82 -8.92
C ARG A 93 -6.18 -7.36 -9.32
N GLY A 94 -5.07 -6.75 -8.91
CA GLY A 94 -4.73 -5.37 -9.26
C GLY A 94 -4.59 -5.16 -10.77
N PHE A 95 -3.84 -6.04 -11.43
CA PHE A 95 -3.68 -6.00 -12.89
C PHE A 95 -5.00 -6.22 -13.64
N ALA A 96 -5.82 -7.18 -13.19
CA ALA A 96 -7.13 -7.43 -13.78
C ALA A 96 -8.05 -6.19 -13.67
N ALA A 97 -8.09 -5.54 -12.50
CA ALA A 97 -8.86 -4.32 -12.29
C ALA A 97 -8.36 -3.17 -13.19
N MET A 98 -7.05 -2.99 -13.31
CA MET A 98 -6.47 -2.01 -14.23
C MET A 98 -6.86 -2.30 -15.68
N ALA A 99 -6.70 -3.54 -16.16
CA ALA A 99 -7.06 -3.93 -17.52
C ALA A 99 -8.55 -3.66 -17.83
N LEU A 100 -9.45 -4.04 -16.93
CA LEU A 100 -10.89 -3.77 -17.06
C LEU A 100 -11.20 -2.27 -17.08
N SER A 101 -10.53 -1.47 -16.26
CA SER A 101 -10.71 -0.01 -16.25
C SER A 101 -10.23 0.65 -17.54
N LEU A 102 -9.13 0.17 -18.13
CA LEU A 102 -8.63 0.62 -19.42
C LEU A 102 -9.61 0.25 -20.56
N GLN A 103 -10.11 -0.99 -20.56
CA GLN A 103 -11.13 -1.44 -21.51
C GLN A 103 -12.40 -0.58 -21.42
N ARG A 104 -12.89 -0.28 -20.21
CA ARG A 104 -14.03 0.62 -20.01
C ARG A 104 -13.75 2.04 -20.50
N ARG A 105 -12.51 2.55 -20.34
CA ARG A 105 -12.11 3.87 -20.86
C ARG A 105 -12.12 3.90 -22.39
N LEU A 106 -11.68 2.82 -23.02
CA LEU A 106 -11.65 2.68 -24.48
C LEU A 106 -13.04 2.46 -25.09
N TRP A 107 -13.98 1.87 -24.35
CA TRP A 107 -15.33 1.58 -24.84
C TRP A 107 -16.36 2.68 -24.56
N ARG A 108 -16.04 3.67 -23.71
CA ARG A 108 -16.94 4.81 -23.40
C ARG A 108 -17.16 5.82 -24.54
N PRO A 109 -16.25 6.07 -25.50
CA PRO A 109 -16.55 6.94 -26.65
C PRO A 109 -17.38 6.22 -27.73
N ALA A 110 -17.28 4.88 -27.83
CA ALA A 110 -17.85 4.13 -28.94
C ALA A 110 -19.37 3.88 -28.81
N LEU A 111 -19.92 3.94 -27.59
CA LEU A 111 -21.34 3.68 -27.34
C LEU A 111 -22.25 4.93 -27.39
N PHE A 112 -21.68 6.13 -27.55
CA PHE A 112 -22.42 7.40 -27.68
C PHE A 112 -22.06 8.19 -28.96
N GLY A 113 -21.69 7.49 -30.03
CA GLY A 113 -21.48 8.08 -31.34
C GLY A 113 -22.74 8.00 -32.21
N ARG A 114 -23.44 9.14 -32.33
CA ARG A 114 -24.42 9.50 -33.39
C ARG A 114 -25.66 8.59 -33.56
N SER A 115 -26.84 9.14 -33.22
CA SER A 115 -28.03 8.89 -34.06
C SER A 115 -27.94 9.81 -35.30
N PRO A 116 -27.93 9.26 -36.53
CA PRO A 116 -28.19 10.05 -37.72
C PRO A 116 -29.70 10.18 -37.93
N GLY A 117 -30.21 11.41 -37.93
CA GLY A 117 -31.44 11.78 -38.63
C GLY A 117 -32.75 11.76 -37.82
N ALA A 118 -33.28 12.95 -37.55
CA ALA A 118 -34.62 13.38 -37.96
C ALA A 118 -34.63 14.92 -38.03
#